data_AF-B9YDI6-F1
#
_entry.id   AF-B9YDI6-F1
#
_cell.length_a   1.000
_cell.length_b   1.000
_cell.length_c   1.000
_cell.angle_alpha   90.00
_cell.angle_beta   90.00
_cell.angle_gamma   90.00
#
_symmetry.space_group_name_H-M   'P 1'
#
loop_
_entity.id
_entity.type
_entity.pdbx_description
1 polymer ?
#
loop_
_entity_poly.entity_id
_entity_poly.type
_entity_poly.pdbx_seq_one_letter_code
_entity_poly.pdbx_strand_id
1 'polypeptide(L)'
;MTTNSDYITKQIQNNQIIWIDTCTMMYIQRFELFIKNVRPILLESNKKIQIPDCVMAELAKHQLSSDEYKQTSATEALSLIKANNDIFKVEHLDNDASNGENFADPKILTVILEKRRNIPQLLISNDQRLTSDAYKFNNLESFYGSKVSVCYIGANGDMNMCDCVKSKPTKEQPEIIYKDRVVEKEVIKEVPHDKTFMESYGLPVGITVGGLGTYVLCNWKQIVKFAKSFA
;
A
#
# COMPACT_ATOMS: atom_id res chain seq x y z
N MET A 1 12.13 -10.02 -28.51
CA MET A 1 11.77 -8.72 -27.91
C MET A 1 10.45 -8.92 -27.19
N THR A 2 10.37 -8.62 -25.90
CA THR A 2 9.12 -8.69 -25.13
C THR A 2 8.33 -7.42 -25.43
N THR A 3 7.10 -7.54 -25.95
CA THR A 3 6.24 -6.37 -26.21
C THR A 3 5.76 -5.76 -24.89
N ASN A 4 5.23 -4.51 -24.90
CA ASN A 4 4.63 -3.95 -23.68
C ASN A 4 3.45 -4.80 -23.19
N SER A 5 2.67 -5.36 -24.11
CA SER A 5 1.59 -6.32 -23.81
C SER A 5 2.10 -7.53 -23.04
N ASP A 6 3.20 -8.16 -23.50
CA ASP A 6 3.80 -9.31 -22.80
C ASP A 6 4.28 -8.92 -21.39
N TYR A 7 4.84 -7.72 -21.23
CA TYR A 7 5.25 -7.21 -19.94
C TYR A 7 4.05 -7.01 -19.01
N ILE A 8 2.97 -6.38 -19.49
CA ILE A 8 1.73 -6.19 -18.73
C ILE A 8 1.17 -7.55 -18.30
N THR A 9 1.03 -8.49 -19.24
CA THR A 9 0.54 -9.85 -18.98
C THR A 9 1.37 -10.54 -17.90
N LYS A 10 2.70 -10.48 -18.00
CA LYS A 10 3.59 -11.07 -16.99
C LYS A 10 3.41 -10.43 -15.62
N GLN A 11 3.27 -9.11 -15.53
CA GLN A 11 3.08 -8.42 -14.26
C GLN A 11 1.71 -8.74 -13.65
N ILE A 12 0.65 -8.77 -14.45
CA ILE A 12 -0.70 -9.13 -13.99
C ILE A 12 -0.74 -10.58 -13.54
N GLN A 13 -0.13 -11.52 -14.25
CA GLN A 13 -0.14 -12.94 -13.89
C GLN A 13 0.63 -13.21 -12.59
N ASN A 14 1.82 -12.62 -12.44
CA ASN A 14 2.70 -12.87 -11.29
C ASN A 14 2.23 -12.25 -9.97
N ASN A 15 1.31 -11.28 -10.01
CA ASN A 15 0.83 -10.60 -8.82
C ASN A 15 -0.64 -10.95 -8.58
N GLN A 16 -0.98 -11.31 -7.33
CA GLN A 16 -2.34 -11.67 -6.95
C GLN A 16 -3.21 -10.42 -6.71
N ILE A 17 -2.62 -9.34 -6.20
CA ILE A 17 -3.29 -8.05 -5.98
C ILE A 17 -2.58 -6.97 -6.81
N ILE A 18 -3.36 -6.05 -7.38
CA ILE A 18 -2.91 -4.96 -8.23
C ILE A 18 -3.50 -3.65 -7.69
N TRP A 19 -2.69 -2.88 -6.98
CA TRP A 19 -3.06 -1.59 -6.43
C TRP A 19 -2.83 -0.46 -7.43
N ILE A 20 -3.66 0.58 -7.35
CA ILE A 20 -3.47 1.84 -8.07
C ILE A 20 -3.67 3.02 -7.12
N ASP A 21 -2.95 4.12 -7.35
CA ASP A 21 -3.00 5.34 -6.54
C ASP A 21 -3.72 6.51 -7.24
N THR A 22 -3.96 7.57 -6.47
CA THR A 22 -4.60 8.80 -6.96
C THR A 22 -3.75 9.47 -8.05
N CYS A 23 -2.42 9.57 -7.85
CA CYS A 23 -1.52 10.25 -8.78
C CYS A 23 -1.58 9.67 -10.18
N THR A 24 -1.65 8.33 -10.34
CA THR A 24 -1.78 7.69 -11.65
C THR A 24 -3.10 8.05 -12.33
N MET A 25 -4.20 8.00 -11.58
CA MET A 25 -5.54 8.18 -12.14
C MET A 25 -5.85 9.63 -12.51
N MET A 26 -5.18 10.60 -11.89
CA MET A 26 -5.38 12.02 -12.20
C MET A 26 -4.77 12.47 -13.55
N TYR A 27 -3.89 11.66 -14.17
CA TYR A 27 -3.41 11.93 -15.53
C TYR A 27 -4.30 11.28 -16.58
N ILE A 28 -5.45 11.90 -16.86
CA ILE A 28 -6.57 11.27 -17.59
C ILE A 28 -6.20 10.66 -18.92
N GLN A 29 -5.48 11.39 -19.78
CA GLN A 29 -5.09 10.86 -21.09
C GLN A 29 -4.27 9.56 -20.98
N ARG A 30 -3.37 9.47 -19.99
CA ARG A 30 -2.57 8.26 -19.75
C ARG A 30 -3.41 7.15 -19.15
N PHE A 31 -4.29 7.51 -18.20
CA PHE A 31 -5.14 6.55 -17.50
C PHE A 31 -6.15 5.90 -18.44
N GLU A 32 -6.76 6.65 -19.35
CA GLU A 32 -7.68 6.14 -20.37
C GLU A 32 -6.99 5.15 -21.32
N LEU A 33 -5.80 5.51 -21.83
CA LEU A 33 -5.01 4.61 -22.67
C LEU A 33 -4.57 3.36 -21.92
N PHE A 34 -4.19 3.50 -20.65
CA PHE A 34 -3.84 2.38 -19.79
C PHE A 34 -5.02 1.42 -19.63
N ILE A 35 -6.22 1.93 -19.33
CA ILE A 35 -7.45 1.13 -19.23
C ILE A 35 -7.67 0.34 -20.53
N LYS A 36 -7.56 1.00 -21.69
CA LYS A 36 -7.73 0.35 -23.00
C LYS A 36 -6.73 -0.80 -23.20
N ASN A 37 -5.48 -0.61 -22.82
CA ASN A 37 -4.42 -1.60 -23.00
C ASN A 37 -4.54 -2.77 -22.03
N VAL A 38 -4.90 -2.50 -20.77
CA VAL A 38 -4.88 -3.49 -19.69
C VAL A 38 -6.18 -4.30 -19.61
N ARG A 39 -7.31 -3.73 -20.05
CA ARG A 39 -8.63 -4.34 -19.96
C ARG A 39 -8.72 -5.77 -20.51
N PRO A 40 -8.29 -6.07 -21.76
CA PRO A 40 -8.40 -7.44 -22.28
C PRO A 40 -7.63 -8.45 -21.41
N ILE A 41 -6.46 -8.07 -20.90
CA ILE A 41 -5.58 -8.93 -20.10
C ILE A 41 -6.18 -9.21 -18.72
N LEU A 42 -6.80 -8.19 -18.09
CA LEU A 42 -7.49 -8.34 -16.80
C LEU A 42 -8.70 -9.26 -16.90
N LEU A 43 -9.50 -9.09 -17.96
CA LEU A 43 -10.68 -9.93 -18.20
C LEU A 43 -10.30 -11.39 -18.48
N GLU A 44 -9.29 -11.62 -19.31
CA GLU A 44 -8.77 -12.97 -19.58
C GLU A 44 -8.21 -13.64 -18.31
N SER A 45 -7.55 -12.85 -17.46
CA SER A 45 -6.97 -13.35 -16.20
C SER A 45 -7.98 -13.43 -15.04
N ASN A 46 -9.24 -13.03 -15.25
CA ASN A 46 -10.26 -12.84 -14.20
C ASN A 46 -9.73 -12.05 -12.99
N LYS A 47 -8.99 -10.97 -13.25
CA LYS A 47 -8.41 -10.08 -12.25
C LYS A 47 -9.01 -8.69 -12.35
N LYS A 48 -8.97 -7.99 -11.23
CA LYS A 48 -9.35 -6.58 -11.14
C LYS A 48 -8.23 -5.79 -10.50
N ILE A 49 -8.13 -4.52 -10.86
CA ILE A 49 -7.30 -3.52 -10.17
C ILE A 49 -8.07 -3.07 -8.92
N GLN A 50 -7.43 -3.16 -7.77
CA GLN A 50 -7.96 -2.78 -6.48
C GLN A 50 -7.69 -1.29 -6.25
N ILE A 51 -8.76 -0.55 -5.99
CA ILE A 51 -8.72 0.86 -5.62
C ILE A 51 -8.98 0.95 -4.11
N PRO A 52 -7.97 1.31 -3.30
CA PRO A 52 -8.17 1.58 -1.89
C PRO A 52 -9.25 2.63 -1.66
N ASP A 53 -10.10 2.45 -0.66
CA ASP A 53 -11.11 3.43 -0.27
C ASP A 53 -10.52 4.81 0.08
N CYS A 54 -9.29 4.86 0.61
CA CYS A 54 -8.56 6.10 0.84
C CYS A 54 -8.24 6.86 -0.47
N VAL A 55 -7.98 6.14 -1.57
CA VAL A 55 -7.80 6.72 -2.91
C VAL A 55 -9.13 7.26 -3.44
N MET A 56 -10.22 6.52 -3.25
CA MET A 56 -11.57 7.01 -3.60
C MET A 56 -11.94 8.28 -2.82
N ALA A 57 -11.58 8.34 -1.53
CA ALA A 57 -11.80 9.52 -0.70
C ALA A 57 -10.97 10.73 -1.16
N GLU A 58 -9.73 10.51 -1.59
CA GLU A 58 -8.87 11.55 -2.13
C GLU A 58 -9.39 12.11 -3.47
N LEU A 59 -9.83 11.24 -4.39
CA LEU A 59 -10.51 11.67 -5.61
C LEU A 59 -11.77 12.49 -5.31
N ALA A 60 -12.61 12.03 -4.37
CA ALA A 60 -13.81 12.77 -3.98
C ALA A 60 -13.47 14.14 -3.39
N LYS A 61 -12.39 14.25 -2.60
CA LYS A 61 -11.89 15.54 -2.11
C LYS A 61 -11.43 16.43 -3.26
N HIS A 62 -10.70 15.90 -4.24
CA HIS A 62 -10.25 16.65 -5.40
C HIS A 62 -11.40 17.11 -6.30
N GLN A 63 -12.47 16.32 -6.43
CA GLN A 63 -13.69 16.72 -7.15
C GLN A 63 -14.35 17.97 -6.55
N LEU A 64 -14.19 18.21 -5.25
CA LEU A 64 -14.69 19.40 -4.54
C LEU A 64 -13.64 20.52 -4.43
N SER A 65 -12.47 20.36 -5.06
CA SER A 65 -11.41 21.35 -5.05
C SER A 65 -11.80 22.61 -5.82
N SER A 66 -11.31 23.77 -5.38
CA SER A 66 -11.39 25.03 -6.13
C SER A 66 -10.39 25.09 -7.29
N ASP A 67 -9.40 24.20 -7.30
CA ASP A 67 -8.46 24.01 -8.41
C ASP A 67 -9.16 23.24 -9.54
N GLU A 68 -9.41 23.94 -10.65
CA GLU A 68 -10.14 23.43 -11.82
C GLU A 68 -9.48 22.18 -12.42
N TYR A 69 -8.15 22.13 -12.46
CA TYR A 69 -7.43 20.97 -12.97
C TYR A 69 -7.69 19.75 -12.09
N LYS A 70 -7.52 19.89 -10.76
CA LYS A 70 -7.78 18.77 -9.83
C LYS A 70 -9.24 18.32 -9.86
N GLN A 71 -10.18 19.27 -9.91
CA GLN A 71 -11.60 18.98 -9.97
C GLN A 71 -11.98 18.23 -11.25
N THR A 72 -11.52 18.72 -12.40
CA THR A 72 -11.82 18.11 -13.70
C THR A 72 -11.21 16.72 -13.79
N SER A 73 -9.92 16.58 -13.48
CA SER A 73 -9.23 15.29 -13.50
C SER A 73 -9.88 14.29 -12.53
N ALA A 74 -10.21 14.68 -11.30
CA ALA A 74 -10.87 13.76 -10.38
C ALA A 74 -12.26 13.33 -10.87
N THR A 75 -13.03 14.24 -11.44
CA THR A 75 -14.36 13.94 -12.00
C THR A 75 -14.27 12.95 -13.16
N GLU A 76 -13.33 13.18 -14.07
CA GLU A 76 -13.09 12.29 -15.21
C GLU A 76 -12.56 10.92 -14.78
N ALA A 77 -11.63 10.87 -13.81
CA ALA A 77 -11.12 9.62 -13.26
C ALA A 77 -12.25 8.78 -12.64
N LEU A 78 -13.12 9.39 -11.85
CA LEU A 78 -14.30 8.72 -11.28
C LEU A 78 -15.27 8.21 -12.35
N SER A 79 -15.46 8.98 -13.43
CA SER A 79 -16.27 8.55 -14.58
C SER A 79 -15.66 7.32 -15.27
N LEU A 80 -14.35 7.32 -15.50
CA LEU A 80 -13.62 6.19 -16.10
C LEU A 80 -13.69 4.94 -15.23
N ILE A 81 -13.52 5.07 -13.90
CA ILE A 81 -13.64 3.96 -12.95
C ILE A 81 -15.06 3.37 -13.03
N LYS A 82 -16.10 4.23 -13.02
CA LYS A 82 -17.50 3.80 -13.08
C LYS A 82 -17.83 3.10 -14.39
N ALA A 83 -17.32 3.61 -15.51
CA ALA A 83 -17.53 3.02 -16.84
C ALA A 83 -16.82 1.66 -17.03
N ASN A 84 -15.78 1.38 -16.23
CA ASN A 84 -14.95 0.18 -16.31
C ASN A 84 -15.01 -0.65 -15.00
N ASN A 85 -16.20 -0.75 -14.39
CA ASN A 85 -16.41 -1.47 -13.11
C ASN A 85 -16.14 -3.00 -13.19
N ASP A 86 -16.01 -3.53 -14.40
CA ASP A 86 -15.66 -4.92 -14.67
C ASP A 86 -14.18 -5.19 -14.37
N ILE A 87 -13.30 -4.21 -14.51
CA ILE A 87 -11.87 -4.34 -14.23
C ILE A 87 -11.39 -3.62 -12.96
N PHE A 88 -12.24 -2.79 -12.34
CA PHE A 88 -11.93 -2.13 -11.08
C PHE A 88 -12.74 -2.70 -9.92
N LYS A 89 -12.14 -2.74 -8.72
CA LYS A 89 -12.80 -3.11 -7.47
C LYS A 89 -12.38 -2.15 -6.37
N VAL A 90 -13.33 -1.50 -5.71
CA VAL A 90 -13.03 -0.72 -4.50
C VAL A 90 -12.77 -1.69 -3.36
N GLU A 91 -11.65 -1.51 -2.66
CA GLU A 91 -11.27 -2.28 -1.49
C GLU A 91 -11.32 -1.38 -0.25
N HIS A 92 -12.12 -1.78 0.73
CA HIS A 92 -12.15 -1.14 2.04
C HIS A 92 -10.92 -1.58 2.84
N LEU A 93 -10.13 -0.62 3.32
CA LEU A 93 -8.98 -0.93 4.16
C LEU A 93 -9.37 -0.76 5.63
N ASP A 94 -9.29 -1.84 6.40
CA ASP A 94 -9.57 -1.86 7.85
C ASP A 94 -8.45 -1.13 8.61
N ASN A 95 -8.33 0.18 8.42
CA ASN A 95 -7.40 1.02 9.16
C ASN A 95 -8.21 2.02 9.99
N ASP A 96 -8.20 1.81 11.31
CA ASP A 96 -8.85 2.66 12.30
C ASP A 96 -8.49 4.13 12.06
N ALA A 97 -9.47 4.90 11.56
CA ALA A 97 -9.37 6.33 11.28
C ALA A 97 -9.39 7.15 12.59
N SER A 98 -8.61 6.73 13.59
CA SER A 98 -8.60 7.38 14.90
C SER A 98 -7.71 8.61 14.96
N ASN A 99 -6.76 8.81 14.03
CA ASN A 99 -5.81 9.94 14.14
C ASN A 99 -5.46 10.55 12.77
N GLY A 100 -6.02 11.74 12.51
CA GLY A 100 -5.41 12.74 11.63
C GLY A 100 -5.43 12.44 10.13
N GLU A 101 -5.60 13.50 9.34
CA GLU A 101 -5.39 13.62 7.88
C GLU A 101 -5.34 12.30 7.06
N ASN A 102 -6.44 12.03 6.32
CA ASN A 102 -6.57 10.89 5.41
C ASN A 102 -5.65 11.02 4.18
N PHE A 103 -4.35 10.81 4.35
CA PHE A 103 -3.44 10.62 3.22
C PHE A 103 -3.53 9.19 2.71
N ALA A 104 -3.59 9.03 1.38
CA ALA A 104 -3.67 7.72 0.76
C ALA A 104 -2.34 6.95 0.90
N ASP A 105 -1.20 7.63 0.68
CA ASP A 105 0.12 6.98 0.60
C ASP A 105 0.48 6.12 1.81
N PRO A 106 0.42 6.61 3.08
CA PRO A 106 0.80 5.79 4.22
C PRO A 106 -0.13 4.58 4.39
N LYS A 107 -1.43 4.74 4.09
CA LYS A 107 -2.40 3.65 4.18
C LYS A 107 -2.13 2.57 3.13
N ILE A 108 -1.82 2.96 1.91
CA ILE A 108 -1.43 2.04 0.84
C ILE A 108 -0.17 1.27 1.25
N LEU A 109 0.85 1.97 1.74
CA LEU A 109 2.10 1.35 2.19
C LEU A 109 1.90 0.35 3.33
N THR A 110 1.11 0.71 4.35
CA THR A 110 0.76 -0.19 5.45
C THR A 110 0.09 -1.47 4.94
N VAL A 111 -0.92 -1.34 4.10
CA VAL A 111 -1.65 -2.52 3.58
C VAL A 111 -0.77 -3.39 2.68
N ILE A 112 0.08 -2.79 1.86
CA ILE A 112 1.06 -3.54 1.07
C ILE A 112 1.99 -4.32 2.01
N LEU A 113 2.52 -3.67 3.07
CA LEU A 113 3.42 -4.29 4.04
C LEU A 113 2.75 -5.42 4.84
N GLU A 114 1.48 -5.28 5.19
CA GLU A 114 0.74 -6.32 5.90
C GLU A 114 0.45 -7.52 5.00
N LYS A 115 -0.08 -7.28 3.80
CA LYS A 115 -0.47 -8.35 2.86
C LYS A 115 0.73 -9.04 2.21
N ARG A 116 1.91 -8.41 2.15
CA ARG A 116 3.08 -9.02 1.48
C ARG A 116 3.60 -10.27 2.16
N ARG A 117 3.20 -10.62 3.39
CA ARG A 117 3.63 -11.89 4.00
C ARG A 117 3.35 -13.09 3.09
N ASN A 118 2.17 -13.13 2.48
CA ASN A 118 1.69 -14.32 1.77
C ASN A 118 1.31 -14.04 0.31
N ILE A 119 1.14 -12.77 -0.06
CA ILE A 119 0.50 -12.39 -1.32
C ILE A 119 1.49 -11.55 -2.14
N PRO A 120 1.85 -11.96 -3.37
CA PRO A 120 2.61 -11.11 -4.28
C PRO A 120 1.71 -9.99 -4.80
N GLN A 121 2.21 -8.76 -4.78
CA GLN A 121 1.41 -7.57 -5.04
C GLN A 121 2.10 -6.66 -6.06
N LEU A 122 1.32 -6.01 -6.91
CA LEU A 122 1.76 -4.96 -7.82
C LEU A 122 1.20 -3.63 -7.35
N LEU A 123 2.03 -2.59 -7.26
CA LEU A 123 1.59 -1.21 -7.14
C LEU A 123 1.84 -0.47 -8.45
N ILE A 124 0.79 0.12 -9.01
CA ILE A 124 0.85 1.00 -10.18
C ILE A 124 0.76 2.44 -9.67
N SER A 125 1.85 3.19 -9.77
CA SER A 125 1.92 4.58 -9.32
C SER A 125 2.91 5.39 -10.16
N ASN A 126 2.53 6.62 -10.52
CA ASN A 126 3.44 7.60 -11.10
C ASN A 126 4.21 8.40 -10.03
N ASP A 127 3.91 8.23 -8.74
CA ASP A 127 4.68 8.81 -7.65
C ASP A 127 5.96 7.98 -7.39
N GLN A 128 7.11 8.60 -7.66
CA GLN A 128 8.41 7.96 -7.48
C GLN A 128 8.76 7.68 -6.02
N ARG A 129 8.28 8.49 -5.07
CA ARG A 129 8.52 8.29 -3.64
C ARG A 129 7.71 7.10 -3.16
N LEU A 130 6.41 7.07 -3.49
CA LEU A 130 5.52 5.97 -3.11
C LEU A 130 6.01 4.63 -3.68
N THR A 131 6.36 4.59 -4.98
CA THR A 131 6.88 3.36 -5.61
C THR A 131 8.25 2.95 -5.06
N SER A 132 9.13 3.92 -4.74
CA SER A 132 10.42 3.63 -4.09
C SER A 132 10.24 3.01 -2.71
N ASP A 133 9.36 3.59 -1.89
CA ASP A 133 9.11 3.12 -0.53
C ASP A 133 8.44 1.73 -0.52
N ALA A 134 7.43 1.52 -1.37
CA ALA A 134 6.82 0.20 -1.55
C ALA A 134 7.85 -0.84 -2.01
N TYR A 135 8.75 -0.49 -2.93
CA TYR A 135 9.76 -1.40 -3.43
C TYR A 135 10.83 -1.76 -2.39
N LYS A 136 11.16 -0.84 -1.47
CA LYS A 136 12.11 -1.09 -0.37
C LYS A 136 11.63 -2.19 0.57
N PHE A 137 10.31 -2.47 0.64
CA PHE A 137 9.82 -3.60 1.41
C PHE A 137 10.44 -4.94 0.98
N ASN A 138 10.85 -5.09 -0.27
CA ASN A 138 11.56 -6.30 -0.72
C ASN A 138 12.94 -6.51 -0.09
N ASN A 139 13.48 -5.50 0.59
CA ASN A 139 14.81 -5.54 1.21
C ASN A 139 14.72 -5.62 2.75
N LEU A 140 13.54 -5.85 3.33
CA LEU A 140 13.38 -6.00 4.77
C LEU A 140 13.84 -7.40 5.20
N GLU A 141 15.00 -7.48 5.86
CA GLU A 141 15.63 -8.74 6.28
C GLU A 141 14.88 -9.41 7.44
N SER A 142 14.31 -8.61 8.35
CA SER A 142 13.55 -9.10 9.51
C SER A 142 12.09 -9.45 9.20
N PHE A 143 11.63 -9.19 7.98
CA PHE A 143 10.25 -9.44 7.57
C PHE A 143 10.25 -10.16 6.23
N TYR A 144 10.18 -11.48 6.28
CA TYR A 144 10.05 -12.30 5.08
C TYR A 144 8.65 -12.16 4.47
N GLY A 145 8.57 -12.24 3.14
CA GLY A 145 7.30 -12.19 2.44
C GLY A 145 7.44 -12.30 0.93
N SER A 146 6.30 -12.37 0.28
CA SER A 146 6.15 -12.27 -1.16
C SER A 146 6.64 -10.93 -1.70
N LYS A 147 7.03 -10.96 -2.97
CA LYS A 147 7.56 -9.81 -3.69
C LYS A 147 6.50 -8.73 -3.89
N VAL A 148 6.90 -7.49 -3.69
CA VAL A 148 6.17 -6.28 -4.08
C VAL A 148 6.75 -5.77 -5.39
N SER A 149 5.98 -5.88 -6.46
CA SER A 149 6.29 -5.32 -7.78
C SER A 149 5.80 -3.88 -7.85
N VAL A 150 6.51 -3.02 -8.57
CA VAL A 150 6.11 -1.63 -8.79
C VAL A 150 6.22 -1.28 -10.27
N CYS A 151 5.26 -0.53 -10.78
CA CYS A 151 5.22 -0.04 -12.16
C CYS A 151 4.65 1.38 -12.21
N TYR A 152 4.97 2.10 -13.29
CA TYR A 152 4.34 3.38 -13.63
C TYR A 152 3.73 3.31 -15.02
N ILE A 153 2.75 4.17 -15.31
CA ILE A 153 2.16 4.29 -16.66
C ILE A 153 2.87 5.37 -17.48
N GLY A 154 3.19 5.05 -18.72
CA GLY A 154 3.79 5.95 -19.70
C GLY A 154 2.75 6.82 -20.42
N ALA A 155 3.22 7.70 -21.31
CA ALA A 155 2.35 8.60 -22.08
C ALA A 155 1.32 7.86 -22.95
N ASN A 156 1.67 6.67 -23.45
CA ASN A 156 0.80 5.87 -24.32
C ASN A 156 -0.09 4.86 -23.55
N GLY A 157 -0.15 4.97 -22.21
CA GLY A 157 -0.83 3.97 -21.38
C GLY A 157 -0.06 2.65 -21.20
N ASP A 158 1.20 2.61 -21.66
CA ASP A 158 2.11 1.48 -21.47
C ASP A 158 2.54 1.34 -20.01
N MET A 159 2.64 0.11 -19.50
CA MET A 159 3.17 -0.12 -18.16
C MET A 159 4.69 -0.32 -18.20
N ASN A 160 5.41 0.40 -17.35
CA ASN A 160 6.87 0.44 -17.36
C ASN A 160 7.46 0.14 -15.97
N MET A 161 8.67 -0.41 -15.97
CA MET A 161 9.43 -0.69 -14.75
C MET A 161 9.93 0.61 -14.11
N CYS A 162 9.64 0.82 -12.82
CA CYS A 162 10.10 1.99 -12.07
C CYS A 162 11.63 2.05 -11.96
N ASP A 163 12.17 3.27 -11.86
CA ASP A 163 13.62 3.49 -11.82
C ASP A 163 14.28 2.87 -10.57
N CYS A 164 13.56 2.82 -9.44
CA CYS A 164 14.01 2.14 -8.22
C CYS A 164 14.27 0.64 -8.39
N VAL A 165 13.71 0.02 -9.44
CA VAL A 165 13.97 -1.38 -9.81
C VAL A 165 15.21 -1.48 -10.69
N LYS A 166 15.43 -0.51 -11.58
CA LYS A 166 16.60 -0.46 -12.49
C LYS A 166 17.89 -0.16 -11.74
N SER A 167 17.81 0.63 -10.67
CA SER A 167 18.97 1.15 -9.94
C SER A 167 19.63 0.16 -8.95
N LYS A 168 19.18 -1.09 -8.87
CA LYS A 168 19.87 -2.09 -8.04
C LYS A 168 21.16 -2.52 -8.74
N PRO A 169 22.37 -2.25 -8.17
CA PRO A 169 23.55 -3.02 -8.58
C PRO A 169 23.30 -4.48 -8.24
N THR A 170 23.69 -5.38 -9.14
CA THR A 170 23.76 -6.82 -8.90
C THR A 170 24.58 -7.04 -7.63
N LYS A 171 23.93 -7.32 -6.50
CA LYS A 171 24.65 -7.73 -5.30
C LYS A 171 25.19 -9.14 -5.58
N GLU A 172 26.46 -9.24 -5.91
CA GLU A 172 27.22 -10.46 -5.70
C GLU A 172 26.98 -10.88 -4.25
N GLN A 173 26.56 -12.13 -4.03
CA GLN A 173 26.36 -12.68 -2.70
C GLN A 173 27.73 -12.68 -1.99
N PRO A 174 27.92 -11.99 -0.85
CA PRO A 174 29.07 -12.28 -0.03
C PRO A 174 28.87 -13.66 0.59
N GLU A 175 29.79 -14.59 0.32
CA GLU A 175 29.88 -15.86 1.03
C GLU A 175 29.97 -15.57 2.54
N ILE A 176 28.96 -16.03 3.29
CA ILE A 176 28.98 -15.94 4.74
C ILE A 176 29.96 -17.00 5.24
N ILE A 177 31.21 -16.59 5.51
CA ILE A 177 32.16 -17.40 6.26
C ILE A 177 31.76 -17.32 7.74
N TYR A 178 31.07 -18.35 8.24
CA TYR A 178 30.89 -18.53 9.68
C TYR A 178 32.26 -18.90 10.28
N LYS A 179 32.86 -17.97 11.02
CA LYS A 179 33.94 -18.31 11.97
C LYS A 179 33.29 -18.80 13.25
N ASP A 180 33.38 -20.11 13.49
CA ASP A 180 33.03 -20.72 14.76
C ASP A 180 33.81 -20.03 15.88
N ARG A 181 33.10 -19.37 16.81
CA ARG A 181 33.66 -18.99 18.10
C ARG A 181 33.51 -20.17 19.03
N VAL A 182 34.61 -20.85 19.30
CA VAL A 182 34.74 -21.77 20.43
C VAL A 182 34.53 -20.97 21.71
N VAL A 183 33.45 -21.26 22.43
CA VAL A 183 33.22 -20.73 23.79
C VAL A 183 33.98 -21.64 24.74
N GLU A 184 35.09 -21.15 25.29
CA GLU A 184 35.70 -21.74 26.49
C GLU A 184 34.73 -21.56 27.66
N LYS A 185 34.35 -22.69 28.28
CA LYS A 185 33.61 -22.72 29.54
C LYS A 185 34.57 -22.40 30.67
N GLU A 186 34.46 -21.22 31.28
CA GLU A 186 35.00 -21.00 32.62
C GLU A 186 34.00 -21.48 33.68
N VAL A 187 34.53 -22.28 34.60
CA VAL A 187 33.85 -22.92 35.73
C VAL A 187 33.68 -21.89 36.85
N ILE A 188 32.44 -21.54 37.19
CA ILE A 188 32.14 -20.74 38.39
C ILE A 188 31.67 -21.69 39.51
N LYS A 189 32.37 -21.61 40.65
CA LYS A 189 32.12 -22.36 41.89
C LYS A 189 30.84 -21.84 42.59
N GLU A 190 30.07 -22.76 43.14
CA GLU A 190 28.81 -22.51 43.87
C GLU A 190 29.01 -21.98 45.31
N VAL A 191 27.86 -21.53 45.87
CA VAL A 191 27.37 -21.59 47.28
C VAL A 191 27.09 -20.19 47.90
N PRO A 192 26.00 -19.93 48.68
CA PRO A 192 24.68 -20.59 48.82
C PRO A 192 23.45 -19.63 48.75
N HIS A 193 22.29 -20.27 48.76
CA HIS A 193 20.89 -19.83 48.79
C HIS A 193 20.48 -19.04 50.05
N ASP A 194 19.68 -17.97 49.89
CA ASP A 194 18.71 -17.55 50.94
C ASP A 194 17.40 -16.99 50.36
N LYS A 195 16.29 -17.28 51.05
CA LYS A 195 14.89 -17.20 50.60
C LYS A 195 14.23 -15.85 50.85
N THR A 196 13.33 -15.43 49.94
CA THR A 196 11.97 -14.80 50.12
C THR A 196 11.63 -14.05 48.82
N PHE A 197 10.82 -14.56 47.87
CA PHE A 197 9.36 -14.72 47.85
C PHE A 197 8.56 -13.44 48.13
N MET A 198 7.98 -12.89 47.04
CA MET A 198 6.77 -12.03 46.95
C MET A 198 6.64 -10.81 47.88
N GLU A 199 6.77 -9.61 47.29
CA GLU A 199 6.06 -8.35 47.58
C GLU A 199 6.59 -7.33 46.56
N SER A 200 5.86 -6.51 45.82
CA SER A 200 4.46 -6.11 45.85
C SER A 200 4.19 -5.29 44.57
N TYR A 201 3.04 -5.50 43.96
CA TYR A 201 2.47 -4.67 42.89
C TYR A 201 2.48 -3.18 43.25
N GLY A 202 2.76 -2.31 42.27
CA GLY A 202 2.66 -0.86 42.40
C GLY A 202 2.15 -0.21 41.12
N LEU A 203 0.83 -0.24 40.93
CA LEU A 203 0.09 0.52 39.92
C LEU A 203 -0.19 1.94 40.47
N PRO A 204 -0.06 3.02 39.68
CA PRO A 204 -0.78 4.25 39.94
C PRO A 204 -1.93 4.42 38.94
N VAL A 205 -3.15 4.27 39.45
CA VAL A 205 -4.39 4.77 38.87
C VAL A 205 -4.45 6.29 39.08
N GLY A 206 -4.79 7.04 38.04
CA GLY A 206 -5.07 8.48 38.14
C GLY A 206 -5.84 8.99 36.93
N ILE A 207 -7.17 8.93 37.00
CA ILE A 207 -8.12 9.57 36.06
C ILE A 207 -8.33 11.02 36.49
N THR A 208 -8.26 11.97 35.56
CA THR A 208 -9.13 13.16 35.59
C THR A 208 -9.61 13.55 34.19
N VAL A 209 -10.91 13.82 34.15
CA VAL A 209 -11.82 14.07 33.04
C VAL A 209 -11.79 15.54 32.62
N GLY A 210 -11.97 15.86 31.32
CA GLY A 210 -12.56 17.14 30.93
C GLY A 210 -12.19 17.70 29.55
N GLY A 211 -13.05 17.47 28.56
CA GLY A 211 -13.39 18.48 27.55
C GLY A 211 -12.66 18.43 26.20
N LEU A 212 -13.32 17.90 25.16
CA LEU A 212 -13.50 18.55 23.84
C LEU A 212 -14.27 17.58 22.92
N GLY A 213 -15.58 17.53 23.09
CA GLY A 213 -16.46 16.73 22.25
C GLY A 213 -17.72 17.51 21.91
N THR A 214 -17.69 18.30 20.83
CA THR A 214 -18.91 18.80 20.17
C THR A 214 -18.78 19.27 18.71
N TYR A 215 -17.61 19.32 18.06
CA TYR A 215 -17.52 19.91 16.71
C TYR A 215 -17.47 18.96 15.49
N VAL A 216 -17.43 17.63 15.67
CA VAL A 216 -17.18 16.70 14.53
C VAL A 216 -18.41 15.88 14.10
N LEU A 217 -19.52 15.94 14.84
CA LEU A 217 -20.67 15.06 14.59
C LEU A 217 -21.56 15.46 13.39
N CYS A 218 -21.30 16.58 12.71
CA CYS A 218 -22.21 17.07 11.67
C CYS A 218 -21.94 16.54 10.25
N ASN A 219 -20.75 16.01 9.95
CA ASN A 219 -20.40 15.59 8.57
C ASN A 219 -20.43 14.07 8.30
N TRP A 220 -20.51 13.23 9.33
CA TRP A 220 -20.48 11.76 9.15
C TRP A 220 -21.75 11.22 8.46
N LYS A 221 -22.90 11.87 8.65
CA LYS A 221 -24.20 11.40 8.12
C LYS A 221 -24.32 11.52 6.59
N GLN A 222 -23.53 12.38 5.93
CA GLN A 222 -23.53 12.45 4.46
C GLN A 222 -22.62 11.40 3.81
N ILE A 223 -21.50 11.04 4.45
CA ILE A 223 -20.51 10.09 3.92
C ILE A 223 -21.08 8.66 3.89
N VAL A 224 -21.82 8.25 4.92
CA VAL A 224 -22.45 6.91 4.99
C VAL A 224 -23.56 6.72 3.94
N LYS A 225 -24.19 7.80 3.46
CA LYS A 225 -25.22 7.71 2.41
C LYS A 225 -24.65 7.43 1.02
N PHE A 226 -23.40 7.83 0.73
CA PHE A 226 -22.81 7.67 -0.59
C PHE A 226 -22.23 6.26 -0.81
N ALA A 227 -21.65 5.65 0.23
CA ALA A 227 -21.13 4.28 0.17
C ALA A 227 -22.19 3.22 -0.15
N LYS A 228 -23.47 3.47 0.20
CA LYS A 228 -24.58 2.57 -0.12
C LYS A 228 -25.04 2.62 -1.58
N SER A 229 -24.56 3.58 -2.38
CA SER A 229 -24.94 3.70 -3.80
C SER A 229 -24.06 2.89 -4.75
N PHE A 230 -23.03 2.21 -4.24
CA PHE A 230 -22.04 1.45 -5.03
C PHE A 230 -21.96 -0.04 -4.64
N ALA A 231 -22.93 -0.53 -3.86
CA ALA A 231 -23.10 -1.95 -3.54
C ALA A 231 -24.05 -2.63 -4.55
#